data_AF-A0A377FMJ9-F1
#
_entry.id   AF-A0A377FMJ9-F1
#
_cell.length_a   1.000
_cell.length_b   1.000
_cell.length_c   1.000
_cell.angle_alpha   90.00
_cell.angle_beta   90.00
_cell.angle_gamma   90.00
#
_symmetry.space_group_name_H-M   'P 1'
#
loop_
_entity.id
_entity.type
_entity.pdbx_description
1 polymer ?
#
loop_
_entity_poly.entity_id
_entity_poly.type
_entity_poly.pdbx_seq_one_letter_code
_entity_poly.pdbx_strand_id
1 'polypeptide(L)'
;MLTILGYAVSRFGNLLVLLLVARALLSWFAADPYSYARKIYDVVVMLTEPIVAPCRNILSKHFNTGIFDFSLLVAVLLVQIVTRGILLVLYKFMM
;
A
#
# COMPACT_ATOMS: atom_id res chain seq x y z
N MET A 1 13.96 9.21 -22.38
CA MET A 1 14.55 8.64 -21.13
C MET A 1 13.66 8.90 -19.91
N LEU A 2 13.32 10.16 -19.62
CA LEU A 2 12.44 10.53 -18.48
C LEU A 2 11.04 9.89 -18.52
N THR A 3 10.47 9.70 -19.72
CA THR A 3 9.18 9.04 -19.91
C THR A 3 9.16 7.58 -19.49
N ILE A 4 10.25 6.84 -19.75
CA ILE A 4 10.41 5.44 -19.34
C ILE A 4 10.48 5.35 -17.82
N LEU A 5 11.20 6.29 -17.19
CA LEU A 5 11.28 6.39 -15.73
C LEU A 5 9.89 6.69 -15.12
N GLY A 6 9.16 7.65 -15.67
CA GLY A 6 7.79 7.94 -15.24
C GLY A 6 6.86 6.73 -15.38
N TYR A 7 6.96 5.99 -16.49
CA TYR A 7 6.18 4.77 -16.69
C TYR A 7 6.52 3.70 -15.64
N ALA A 8 7.80 3.46 -15.37
CA ALA A 8 8.26 2.50 -14.36
C ALA A 8 7.75 2.86 -12.95
N VAL A 9 7.89 4.13 -12.55
CA VAL A 9 7.39 4.63 -11.25
C VAL A 9 5.88 4.44 -11.14
N SER A 10 5.13 4.78 -12.19
CA SER A 10 3.67 4.61 -12.20
C SER A 10 3.27 3.14 -12.06
N ARG A 11 4.01 2.23 -12.71
CA ARG A 11 3.70 0.81 -12.68
C ARG A 11 4.01 0.19 -11.33
N PHE A 12 5.14 0.57 -10.74
CA PHE A 12 5.51 0.17 -9.39
C PHE A 12 4.50 0.66 -8.34
N GLY A 13 4.11 1.93 -8.39
CA GLY A 13 3.09 2.48 -7.48
C GLY A 13 1.75 1.76 -7.58
N ASN A 14 1.30 1.46 -8.80
CA ASN A 14 0.08 0.68 -9.02
C ASN A 14 0.17 -0.76 -8.47
N LEU A 15 1.33 -1.41 -8.60
CA LEU A 15 1.55 -2.74 -8.03
C LEU A 15 1.49 -2.72 -6.50
N LEU A 16 2.06 -1.70 -5.86
CA LEU A 16 1.96 -1.53 -4.40
C LEU A 16 0.52 -1.32 -3.94
N VAL A 17 -0.25 -0.49 -4.65
CA VAL A 17 -1.69 -0.32 -4.37
C VAL A 17 -2.44 -1.64 -4.55
N LEU A 18 -2.15 -2.40 -5.62
CA LEU A 18 -2.75 -3.71 -5.84
C LEU A 18 -2.46 -4.68 -4.69
N LEU A 19 -1.22 -4.72 -4.19
CA LEU A 19 -0.84 -5.56 -3.03
C LEU A 19 -1.60 -5.16 -1.76
N LEU A 20 -1.78 -3.86 -1.50
CA LEU A 20 -2.55 -3.37 -0.36
C LEU A 20 -4.03 -3.73 -0.48
N VAL A 21 -4.62 -3.60 -1.68
CA VAL A 21 -6.00 -4.04 -1.92
C VAL A 21 -6.13 -5.55 -1.80
N ALA A 22 -5.19 -6.31 -2.36
CA ALA A 22 -5.15 -7.76 -2.22
C ALA A 22 -5.07 -8.18 -0.74
N ARG A 23 -4.28 -7.48 0.09
CA ARG A 23 -4.25 -7.70 1.54
C ARG A 23 -5.63 -7.50 2.19
N ALA A 24 -6.32 -6.42 1.84
CA ALA A 24 -7.64 -6.12 2.38
C ALA A 24 -8.70 -7.14 1.95
N LEU A 25 -8.61 -7.67 0.74
CA LEU A 25 -9.51 -8.74 0.28
C LEU A 25 -9.17 -10.08 0.95
N LEU A 26 -7.88 -10.43 0.99
CA LEU A 26 -7.39 -11.66 1.59
C LEU A 26 -7.65 -11.70 3.11
N SER A 27 -7.74 -10.57 3.80
CA SER A 27 -8.04 -10.55 5.24
C SER A 27 -9.44 -11.13 5.55
N TRP A 28 -10.40 -11.01 4.64
CA TRP A 28 -11.72 -11.64 4.77
C TRP A 28 -11.67 -13.17 4.57
N PHE A 29 -10.80 -13.63 3.68
CA PHE A 29 -10.62 -15.07 3.42
C PHE A 29 -9.63 -15.75 4.38
N ALA A 30 -8.84 -14.95 5.11
CA ALA A 30 -7.85 -15.40 6.10
C ALA A 30 -8.46 -15.70 7.48
N ALA A 31 -9.79 -15.83 7.57
CA ALA A 31 -10.50 -16.16 8.80
C ALA A 31 -10.15 -17.56 9.33
N ASP A 32 -9.93 -18.53 8.44
CA ASP A 32 -9.53 -19.89 8.81
C ASP A 32 -7.99 -20.03 8.93
N PRO A 33 -7.46 -20.41 10.11
CA PRO A 33 -6.02 -20.49 10.35
C PRO A 33 -5.29 -21.54 9.50
N TYR A 34 -5.99 -22.61 9.09
CA TYR A 34 -5.40 -23.75 8.35
C TYR A 34 -5.53 -23.64 6.83
N SER A 35 -6.18 -22.59 6.34
CA SER A 35 -6.42 -22.40 4.91
C SER A 35 -5.17 -21.95 4.16
N TYR A 36 -4.98 -22.43 2.92
CA TYR A 36 -3.90 -21.97 2.03
C TYR A 36 -3.93 -20.44 1.81
N ALA A 37 -5.12 -19.84 1.85
CA ALA A 37 -5.33 -18.39 1.77
C ALA A 37 -4.62 -17.63 2.90
N ARG A 38 -4.53 -18.22 4.11
CA ARG A 38 -3.86 -17.61 5.26
C ARG A 38 -2.35 -17.49 5.03
N LYS A 39 -1.72 -18.53 4.46
CA LYS A 39 -0.29 -18.50 4.12
C LYS A 39 0.03 -17.40 3.10
N ILE A 40 -0.82 -17.26 2.08
CA ILE A 40 -0.67 -16.19 1.07
C ILE A 40 -0.87 -14.82 1.74
N TYR A 41 -1.89 -14.69 2.59
CA TYR A 41 -2.14 -13.47 3.35
C TYR A 41 -0.93 -13.07 4.20
N ASP A 42 -0.32 -13.99 4.94
CA ASP A 42 0.83 -13.68 5.80
C ASP A 42 2.05 -13.21 4.99
N VAL A 43 2.27 -13.76 3.80
CA VAL A 43 3.31 -13.27 2.87
C VAL A 43 2.99 -11.85 2.37
N VAL A 44 1.74 -11.59 1.99
CA VAL A 44 1.32 -10.25 1.57
C VAL A 44 1.41 -9.24 2.71
N VAL A 45 1.06 -9.65 3.94
CA VAL A 45 1.23 -8.84 5.16
C VAL A 45 2.69 -8.52 5.38
N MET A 46 3.59 -9.51 5.31
CA MET A 46 5.03 -9.30 5.46
C MET A 46 5.59 -8.30 4.44
N LEU A 47 5.13 -8.37 3.18
CA LEU A 47 5.55 -7.44 2.13
C LEU A 47 4.99 -6.02 2.32
N THR A 48 3.79 -5.89 2.87
CA THR A 48 3.09 -4.60 3.01
C THR A 48 3.25 -3.96 4.39
N GLU A 49 3.64 -4.73 5.42
CA GLU A 49 3.93 -4.24 6.78
C GLU A 49 4.91 -3.07 6.85
N PRO A 50 6.04 -3.03 6.12
CA PRO A 50 6.93 -1.87 6.21
C PRO A 50 6.25 -0.55 5.80
N ILE A 51 5.18 -0.61 4.98
CA ILE A 51 4.37 0.55 4.58
C ILE A 51 3.20 0.77 5.55
N VAL A 52 2.51 -0.30 5.96
CA VAL A 52 1.29 -0.22 6.77
C VAL A 52 1.59 0.01 8.26
N ALA A 53 2.65 -0.56 8.81
CA ALA A 53 3.05 -0.40 10.20
C ALA A 53 3.31 1.06 10.61
N PRO A 54 4.08 1.87 9.86
CA PRO A 54 4.22 3.29 10.19
C PRO A 54 2.89 4.04 10.07
N CYS A 55 2.06 3.73 9.06
CA CYS A 55 0.72 4.32 8.93
C CYS A 55 -0.15 3.99 10.15
N ARG A 56 -0.13 2.74 10.61
CA ARG A 56 -0.86 2.27 11.79
C ARG A 56 -0.39 2.95 13.07
N ASN A 57 0.92 3.10 13.25
CA ASN A 57 1.50 3.77 14.41
C ASN A 57 1.13 5.26 14.46
N ILE A 58 1.10 5.95 13.30
CA ILE A 58 0.69 7.35 13.23
C ILE A 58 -0.81 7.46 13.53
N LEU A 59 -1.64 6.60 12.93
CA LEU A 59 -3.08 6.59 13.16
C LEU A 59 -3.38 6.33 14.63
N SER A 60 -2.96 5.21 15.20
CA SER A 60 -3.24 4.88 16.61
C SER A 60 -2.77 5.94 17.61
N LYS A 61 -1.72 6.70 17.29
CA LYS A 61 -1.25 7.80 18.15
C LYS A 61 -2.11 9.07 18.07
N HIS A 62 -2.67 9.39 16.91
CA HIS A 62 -3.40 10.65 16.68
C HIS A 62 -4.93 10.48 16.62
N PHE A 63 -5.39 9.36 16.09
CA PHE A 63 -6.78 8.99 15.92
C PHE A 63 -6.95 7.64 16.59
N ASN A 64 -7.77 7.55 17.64
CA ASN A 64 -8.08 6.29 18.30
C ASN A 64 -8.99 5.42 17.40
N THR A 65 -8.48 5.04 16.23
CA THR A 65 -9.10 4.12 15.28
C THR A 65 -9.13 2.76 15.95
N GLY A 66 -10.32 2.35 16.39
CA GLY A 66 -10.56 1.09 17.10
C GLY A 66 -10.30 -0.16 16.25
N ILE A 67 -11.28 -1.07 16.16
CA ILE A 67 -11.10 -2.41 15.55
C ILE A 67 -10.90 -2.34 14.01
N PHE A 68 -11.20 -1.22 13.35
CA PHE A 68 -11.03 -1.08 11.91
C PHE A 68 -9.60 -0.68 11.51
N ASP A 69 -9.01 -1.48 10.61
CA ASP A 69 -7.69 -1.25 10.01
C ASP A 69 -7.71 -0.12 8.95
N PHE A 70 -8.05 1.10 9.36
CA PHE A 70 -7.95 2.31 8.51
C PHE A 70 -6.51 2.56 8.00
N SER A 71 -5.52 1.98 8.69
CA SER A 71 -4.10 1.98 8.30
C SER A 71 -3.88 1.54 6.86
N LEU A 72 -4.66 0.57 6.36
CA LEU A 72 -4.57 0.06 4.98
C LEU A 72 -5.03 1.10 3.96
N LEU A 73 -6.14 1.80 4.26
CA LEU A 73 -6.66 2.88 3.41
C LEU A 73 -5.67 4.05 3.37
N VAL A 74 -5.12 4.42 4.53
CA VAL A 74 -4.09 5.47 4.63
C VAL A 74 -2.83 5.08 3.86
N ALA A 75 -2.38 3.83 3.95
CA ALA A 75 -1.25 3.34 3.19
C ALA A 75 -1.47 3.44 1.67
N VAL A 76 -2.67 3.09 1.18
CA VAL A 76 -3.03 3.24 -0.24
C VAL A 76 -2.96 4.71 -0.67
N LEU A 77 -3.53 5.62 0.12
CA LEU A 77 -3.48 7.06 -0.16
C LEU A 77 -2.04 7.58 -0.17
N LEU A 78 -1.21 7.18 0.80
CA LEU A 78 0.19 7.57 0.89
C LEU A 78 0.96 7.14 -0.36
N VAL A 79 0.81 5.88 -0.78
CA VAL A 79 1.46 5.36 -2.00
C VAL A 79 1.02 6.15 -3.24
N GLN A 80 -0.27 6.48 -3.37
CA GLN A 80 -0.76 7.28 -4.50
C GLN A 80 -0.21 8.71 -4.48
N ILE A 81 -0.17 9.36 -3.32
CA ILE A 81 0.37 10.72 -3.17
C ILE A 81 1.85 10.74 -3.53
N VAL A 82 2.64 9.80 -3.01
CA VAL A 82 4.08 9.70 -3.31
C VAL A 82 4.30 9.43 -4.79
N THR A 83 3.58 8.49 -5.39
CA THR A 83 3.70 8.16 -6.82
C THR A 83 3.37 9.37 -7.68
N ARG A 84 2.24 10.05 -7.41
CA ARG A 84 1.85 11.26 -8.14
C ARG A 84 2.84 12.40 -7.93
N GLY A 85 3.33 12.60 -6.70
CA GLY A 85 4.32 13.63 -6.39
C GLY A 85 5.61 13.44 -7.19
N ILE A 86 6.14 12.21 -7.24
CA ILE A 86 7.32 11.88 -8.05
C ILE A 86 7.06 12.14 -9.54
N LEU A 87 5.89 11.71 -10.05
CA LEU A 87 5.53 11.94 -11.45
C LEU A 87 5.45 13.43 -11.78
N LEU A 88 4.83 14.24 -10.92
CA LEU A 88 4.73 15.70 -11.10
C LEU A 88 6.11 16.35 -11.16
N VAL A 89 7.03 15.95 -10.28
CA VAL A 89 8.41 16.43 -10.30
C VAL A 89 9.09 16.04 -11.61
N LEU A 90 8.98 14.77 -12.02
CA LEU A 90 9.55 14.29 -13.29
C LEU A 90 8.98 15.04 -14.49
N TYR A 91 7.67 15.26 -14.56
CA TYR A 91 7.04 16.01 -15.63
C TYR A 91 7.47 17.48 -15.65
N LYS A 92 7.66 18.10 -14.47
CA LYS A 92 8.18 19.46 -14.36
C LYS A 92 9.60 19.58 -14.93
N PHE A 93 10.46 18.58 -14.78
CA PHE A 93 11.80 18.57 -15.38
C PHE A 93 11.80 18.33 -16.90
N MET A 94 10.68 17.87 -17.46
CA MET A 94 10.55 17.60 -18.90
C MET A 94 10.02 18.82 -19.69
N MET A 95 9.41 19.79 -19.00
CA MET A 95 8.99 21.09 -19.53
C MET A 95 10.16 22.08 -19.47
#